data_AF-A0A8G1RBN1-F1
#
_entry.id   AF-A0A8G1RBN1-F1
#
_cell.length_a   1.000
_cell.length_b   1.000
_cell.length_c   1.000
_cell.angle_alpha   90.00
_cell.angle_beta   90.00
_cell.angle_gamma   90.00
#
_symmetry.space_group_name_H-M   'P 1'
#
loop_
_entity.id
_entity.type
_entity.pdbx_description
1 polymer ?
#
loop_
_entity_poly.entity_id
_entity_poly.type
_entity_poly.pdbx_seq_one_letter_code
_entity_poly.pdbx_strand_id
1 'polypeptide(L)'
;MSLPSPWRTNELIIPCQHIREYPAATTGPQNDVLHLAVKQYLPTNNPKPRAEDITIVIAPGSGFGKELYEPVFQELLVRYGKKGLNIRSIWAADPAHQGESGIINEGRGGIDREPLK
;
A
#
# COMPACT_ATOMS: atom_id res chain seq x y z
N MET A 1 25.68 3.75 13.78
CA MET A 1 25.03 2.57 13.17
C MET A 1 23.52 2.76 13.34
N SER A 2 22.72 2.66 12.28
CA SER A 2 21.26 2.77 12.41
C SER A 2 20.72 1.54 13.14
N LEU A 3 19.64 1.72 13.89
CA LEU A 3 18.93 0.60 14.50
C LEU A 3 18.33 -0.29 13.39
N PRO A 4 18.27 -1.62 13.58
CA PRO A 4 17.61 -2.51 12.63
C PRO A 4 16.13 -2.13 12.51
N SER A 5 15.60 -2.23 11.29
CA SER A 5 14.17 -2.00 11.04
C SER A 5 13.32 -2.93 11.90
N PRO A 6 12.24 -2.44 12.55
CA PRO A 6 11.32 -3.30 13.31
C PRO A 6 10.39 -4.11 12.39
N TRP A 7 10.56 -4.00 11.07
CA TRP A 7 9.71 -4.60 10.07
C TRP A 7 10.47 -5.57 9.19
N ARG A 8 9.83 -6.71 8.91
CA ARG A 8 10.04 -7.46 7.68
C ARG A 8 9.00 -7.00 6.67
N THR A 9 9.43 -6.60 5.48
CA THR A 9 8.54 -6.05 4.45
C THR A 9 8.36 -7.01 3.29
N ASN A 10 7.16 -7.05 2.72
CA ASN A 10 6.86 -7.69 1.44
C ASN A 10 6.22 -6.66 0.52
N GLU A 11 6.63 -6.62 -0.73
CA GLU A 11 6.03 -5.76 -1.77
C GLU A 11 5.21 -6.64 -2.71
N LEU A 12 4.00 -6.20 -3.04
CA LEU A 12 3.05 -6.93 -3.86
C LEU A 12 2.44 -5.98 -4.89
N ILE A 13 2.18 -6.51 -6.09
CA ILE A 13 1.38 -5.85 -7.11
C ILE A 13 0.07 -6.61 -7.21
N ILE A 14 -1.05 -5.93 -6.95
CA ILE A 14 -2.39 -6.55 -6.99
C ILE A 14 -3.27 -5.85 -8.03
N PRO A 15 -4.16 -6.57 -8.72
CA PRO A 15 -5.13 -5.93 -9.61
C PRO A 15 -6.08 -5.05 -8.80
N CYS A 16 -6.40 -3.87 -9.33
CA CYS A 16 -7.46 -3.03 -8.80
C CYS A 16 -8.85 -3.64 -9.07
N GLN A 17 -9.88 -3.04 -8.47
CA GLN A 17 -11.25 -3.27 -8.89
C GLN A 17 -11.47 -2.98 -10.38
N HIS A 18 -12.31 -3.80 -11.02
CA HIS A 18 -12.64 -3.68 -12.44
C HIS A 18 -13.63 -2.55 -12.71
N ILE A 19 -14.72 -2.49 -11.93
CA ILE A 19 -15.75 -1.46 -12.07
C ILE A 19 -15.22 -0.13 -11.54
N ARG A 20 -15.34 0.92 -12.34
CA ARG A 20 -14.92 2.30 -12.02
C ARG A 20 -16.12 3.23 -12.04
N GLU A 21 -16.10 4.23 -11.17
CA GLU A 21 -17.17 5.22 -11.04
C GLU A 21 -17.32 6.06 -12.31
N TYR A 22 -16.20 6.51 -12.89
CA TYR A 22 -16.20 7.43 -14.02
C TYR A 22 -15.92 6.70 -15.35
N PRO A 23 -16.69 7.01 -16.41
CA PRO A 23 -16.29 6.70 -17.78
C PRO A 23 -14.90 7.30 -18.08
N ALA A 24 -14.09 6.61 -18.88
CA ALA A 24 -12.71 7.00 -19.20
C ALA A 24 -11.75 7.10 -17.98
N ALA A 25 -11.97 6.29 -16.94
CA ALA A 25 -10.98 6.09 -15.87
C ALA A 25 -9.69 5.41 -16.38
N THR A 26 -9.75 4.77 -17.55
CA THR A 26 -8.62 4.20 -18.28
C THR A 26 -8.52 4.82 -19.68
N THR A 27 -7.32 4.85 -20.25
CA THR A 27 -7.08 5.32 -21.64
C THR A 27 -7.60 4.34 -22.68
N GLY A 28 -7.45 3.05 -22.41
CA GLY A 28 -7.86 1.96 -23.28
C GLY A 28 -9.29 1.45 -23.00
N PRO A 29 -9.61 0.22 -23.43
CA PRO A 29 -10.91 -0.39 -23.20
C PRO A 29 -11.30 -0.35 -21.71
N GLN A 30 -12.61 -0.33 -21.44
CA GLN A 30 -13.14 -0.34 -20.07
C GLN A 30 -12.69 -1.57 -19.25
N ASN A 31 -12.10 -2.58 -19.89
CA ASN A 31 -11.58 -3.78 -19.25
C ASN A 31 -10.08 -3.70 -18.88
N ASP A 32 -9.42 -2.56 -19.08
CA ASP A 32 -8.02 -2.41 -18.70
C ASP A 32 -7.83 -2.52 -17.19
N VAL A 33 -6.88 -3.37 -16.80
CA VAL A 33 -6.59 -3.65 -15.40
C VAL A 33 -5.48 -2.70 -14.92
N LEU A 34 -5.86 -1.77 -14.05
CA LEU A 34 -4.90 -1.01 -13.24
C LEU A 34 -4.45 -1.86 -12.06
N HIS A 35 -3.26 -1.58 -11.54
CA HIS A 35 -2.66 -2.31 -10.44
C HIS A 35 -2.35 -1.39 -9.25
N LEU A 36 -2.35 -1.96 -8.04
CA LEU A 36 -1.89 -1.31 -6.83
C LEU A 36 -0.53 -1.88 -6.43
N ALA A 37 0.44 -1.01 -6.20
CA ALA A 37 1.64 -1.30 -5.42
C ALA A 37 1.27 -1.31 -3.93
N VAL A 38 1.51 -2.45 -3.29
CA VAL A 38 1.15 -2.69 -1.89
C VAL A 38 2.40 -3.09 -1.13
N LYS A 39 2.62 -2.46 0.01
CA LYS A 39 3.68 -2.81 0.95
C LYS A 39 3.08 -3.33 2.24
N GLN A 40 3.45 -4.56 2.57
CA GLN A 40 3.09 -5.23 3.80
C GLN A 40 4.25 -5.11 4.79
N TYR A 41 3.95 -4.69 6.01
CA TYR A 41 4.88 -4.60 7.12
C TYR A 41 4.53 -5.64 8.18
N LEU A 42 5.47 -6.53 8.48
CA LEU A 42 5.34 -7.61 9.46
C LEU A 42 6.27 -7.30 10.64
N PRO A 43 5.75 -7.08 11.86
CA PRO A 43 6.58 -6.81 13.03
C PRO A 43 7.53 -7.97 13.33
N THR A 44 8.81 -7.66 13.56
CA THR A 44 9.81 -8.68 13.92
C THR A 44 9.61 -9.24 15.32
N ASN A 45 8.95 -8.48 16.21
CA ASN A 45 8.61 -8.91 17.57
C ASN A 45 7.36 -9.81 17.66
N ASN A 46 6.63 -10.03 16.55
CA ASN A 46 5.48 -10.93 16.49
C ASN A 46 5.60 -11.93 15.32
N PRO A 47 6.54 -12.88 15.39
CA PRO A 47 6.80 -13.82 14.28
C PRO A 47 5.69 -14.86 14.08
N LYS A 48 4.80 -15.05 15.07
CA LYS A 48 3.70 -16.03 15.05
C LYS A 48 2.40 -15.35 15.47
N PRO A 49 1.80 -14.53 14.59
CA PRO A 49 0.62 -13.76 14.93
C PRO A 49 -0.59 -14.67 15.22
N ARG A 50 -1.43 -14.22 16.14
CA ARG A 50 -2.67 -14.90 16.56
C ARG A 50 -3.89 -14.28 15.87
N ALA A 51 -5.03 -14.97 15.89
CA ALA A 51 -6.28 -14.50 15.29
C ALA A 51 -6.77 -13.15 15.87
N GLU A 52 -6.49 -12.90 17.15
CA GLU A 52 -6.85 -11.68 17.88
C GLU A 52 -5.93 -10.48 17.57
N ASP A 53 -4.77 -10.71 16.94
CA ASP A 53 -3.81 -9.66 16.65
C ASP A 53 -4.31 -8.71 15.56
N ILE A 54 -3.95 -7.44 15.67
CA ILE A 54 -4.52 -6.36 14.89
C ILE A 54 -3.87 -6.27 13.51
N THR A 55 -4.69 -6.27 12.46
CA THR A 55 -4.27 -5.87 11.11
C THR A 55 -4.72 -4.44 10.84
N ILE A 56 -3.80 -3.61 10.35
CA ILE A 56 -4.08 -2.22 9.97
C ILE A 56 -3.96 -2.11 8.45
N VAL A 57 -4.93 -1.47 7.81
CA VAL A 57 -4.89 -1.13 6.38
C VAL A 57 -4.91 0.38 6.26
N ILE A 58 -4.00 0.91 5.46
CA ILE A 58 -3.76 2.34 5.36
C ILE A 58 -3.98 2.78 3.93
N ALA A 59 -4.82 3.81 3.81
CA ALA A 59 -5.06 4.53 2.58
C ALA A 59 -4.29 5.86 2.68
N PRO A 60 -3.19 6.03 1.94
CA PRO A 60 -2.44 7.28 1.89
C PRO A 60 -3.32 8.44 1.41
N GLY A 61 -3.08 9.63 1.96
CA GLY A 61 -3.67 10.87 1.45
C GLY A 61 -3.11 11.21 0.07
N SER A 62 -3.84 12.04 -0.68
CA SER A 62 -3.42 12.44 -2.02
C SER A 62 -2.06 13.14 -2.02
N GLY A 63 -1.16 12.71 -2.92
CA GLY A 63 0.18 13.28 -3.07
C GLY A 63 1.22 12.74 -2.09
N PHE A 64 0.87 11.75 -1.28
CA PHE A 64 1.76 11.13 -0.30
C PHE A 64 1.96 9.65 -0.64
N GLY A 65 3.21 9.22 -0.78
CA GLY A 65 3.56 7.81 -0.94
C GLY A 65 3.30 7.01 0.33
N LYS A 66 2.97 5.72 0.18
CA LYS A 66 2.67 4.79 1.28
C LYS A 66 3.75 4.73 2.37
N GLU A 67 5.03 4.95 2.02
CA GLU A 67 6.17 4.90 2.94
C GLU A 67 6.26 6.11 3.88
N LEU A 68 5.59 7.23 3.57
CA LEU A 68 5.63 8.43 4.41
C LEU A 68 5.13 8.17 5.84
N TYR A 69 4.28 7.15 6.00
CA TYR A 69 3.66 6.81 7.26
C TYR A 69 4.50 5.83 8.11
N GLU A 70 5.65 5.37 7.63
CA GLU A 70 6.52 4.42 8.37
C GLU A 70 6.85 4.88 9.81
N PRO A 71 7.16 6.17 10.09
CA PRO A 71 7.36 6.64 11.46
C PRO A 71 6.11 6.47 12.35
N VAL A 72 4.91 6.66 11.79
CA VAL A 72 3.64 6.44 12.51
C VAL A 72 3.46 4.95 12.82
N PHE A 73 3.83 4.06 11.89
CA PHE A 73 3.75 2.62 12.10
C PHE A 73 4.62 2.18 13.28
N GLN A 74 5.84 2.71 13.34
CA GLN A 74 6.76 2.42 14.45
C GLN A 74 6.19 2.89 15.78
N GLU A 75 5.60 4.09 15.83
CA GLU A 75 4.98 4.60 17.05
C GLU A 75 3.75 3.79 17.45
N LEU A 76 2.93 3.34 16.49
CA LEU A 76 1.81 2.44 16.76
C LEU A 76 2.27 1.11 17.35
N LEU A 77 3.35 0.52 16.82
CA LEU A 77 3.93 -0.72 17.33
C LEU A 77 4.35 -0.57 18.79
N VAL A 78 5.00 0.53 19.15
CA VAL A 78 5.42 0.82 20.54
C VAL A 78 4.21 1.04 21.44
N ARG A 79 3.24 1.88 21.03
CA ARG A 79 2.08 2.22 21.86
C ARG A 79 1.16 1.04 22.10
N TYR A 80 0.94 0.20 21.09
CA TYR A 80 0.06 -0.96 21.19
C TYR A 80 0.73 -2.05 22.02
N GLY A 81 2.03 -2.28 21.82
CA GLY A 81 2.80 -3.21 22.64
C GLY A 81 2.75 -2.86 24.13
N LYS A 82 2.84 -1.58 24.49
CA LYS A 82 2.68 -1.10 25.90
C LYS A 82 1.30 -1.39 26.49
N LYS A 83 0.27 -1.61 25.66
CA LYS A 83 -1.10 -1.94 26.08
C LYS A 83 -1.40 -3.45 25.99
N GLY A 84 -0.40 -4.28 25.67
CA GLY A 84 -0.59 -5.72 25.46
C GLY A 84 -1.32 -6.07 24.16
N LEU A 85 -1.43 -5.11 23.23
CA LEU A 85 -2.01 -5.32 21.90
C LEU A 85 -0.89 -5.60 20.90
N ASN A 86 -0.99 -6.70 20.17
CA ASN A 86 -0.02 -7.03 19.14
C ASN A 86 -0.53 -6.63 17.76
N ILE A 87 0.34 -6.03 16.97
CA ILE A 87 0.10 -5.83 15.55
C ILE A 87 0.49 -7.13 14.84
N ARG A 88 -0.38 -7.63 13.96
CA ARG A 88 -0.11 -8.74 13.04
C ARG A 88 0.65 -8.23 11.83
N SER A 89 0.10 -7.19 11.20
CA SER A 89 0.60 -6.64 9.95
C SER A 89 0.01 -5.27 9.69
N ILE A 90 0.77 -4.43 9.01
CA ILE A 90 0.27 -3.18 8.42
C ILE A 90 0.34 -3.32 6.90
N TRP A 91 -0.72 -2.93 6.20
CA TRP A 91 -0.78 -2.93 4.74
C TRP A 91 -0.99 -1.50 4.28
N ALA A 92 -0.12 -1.02 3.40
CA ALA A 92 -0.26 0.29 2.78
C ALA A 92 -0.24 0.11 1.27
N ALA A 93 -1.18 0.73 0.57
CA ALA A 93 -1.31 0.65 -0.87
C ALA A 93 -1.31 2.06 -1.46
N ASP A 94 -0.48 2.30 -2.47
CA ASP A 94 -0.56 3.55 -3.21
C ASP A 94 -1.84 3.53 -4.07
N PRO A 95 -2.67 4.59 -4.06
CA PRO A 95 -3.80 4.70 -4.97
C PRO A 95 -3.37 4.52 -6.43
N ALA A 96 -4.22 3.97 -7.28
CA ALA A 96 -3.86 3.55 -8.65
C ALA A 96 -3.15 4.62 -9.52
N HIS A 97 -3.35 5.90 -9.23
CA HIS A 97 -2.79 7.03 -9.97
C HIS A 97 -1.67 7.78 -9.20
N GLN A 98 -1.17 7.22 -8.10
CA GLN A 98 -0.18 7.86 -7.23
C GLN A 98 0.96 6.92 -6.87
N GLY A 99 2.06 7.50 -6.41
CA GLY A 99 3.23 6.76 -5.94
C GLY A 99 3.69 5.72 -6.95
N GLU A 100 4.03 4.54 -6.44
CA GLU A 100 4.50 3.44 -7.28
C GLU A 100 3.39 2.84 -8.15
N SER A 101 2.14 2.82 -7.67
CA SER A 101 1.00 2.41 -8.48
C SER A 101 0.84 3.25 -9.74
N GLY A 102 1.05 4.57 -9.63
CA GLY A 102 1.00 5.48 -10.77
C GLY A 102 2.04 5.13 -11.84
N ILE A 103 3.27 4.81 -11.41
CA ILE A 103 4.36 4.38 -12.29
C ILE A 103 3.99 3.05 -12.98
N ILE A 104 3.47 2.07 -12.23
CA ILE A 104 3.04 0.78 -12.78
C ILE A 104 1.93 0.95 -13.83
N ASN A 105 1.06 1.94 -13.64
CA ASN A 105 -0.09 2.20 -14.48
C ASN A 105 0.14 3.25 -15.58
N GLU A 106 1.39 3.68 -15.80
CA GLU A 106 1.71 4.67 -16.84
C GLU A 106 1.11 4.28 -18.20
N GLY A 107 0.43 5.24 -18.81
CA GLY A 107 -0.21 5.05 -20.13
C GLY A 107 -1.57 4.37 -20.06
N ARG A 108 -2.05 3.97 -18.87
CA ARG A 108 -3.35 3.31 -18.68
C ARG A 108 -4.35 4.17 -17.92
N GLY A 109 -3.92 5.20 -17.19
CA GLY A 109 -4.81 6.03 -16.40
C GLY A 109 -5.49 7.10 -17.25
N GLY A 110 -6.82 7.21 -17.20
CA GLY A 110 -7.67 8.16 -17.94
C GLY A 110 -7.04 9.10 -18.97
N ILE A 111 -6.36 10.18 -18.52
CA ILE A 111 -5.81 11.27 -19.35
C ILE A 111 -4.36 11.05 -19.82
N ASP A 112 -3.76 9.91 -19.47
CA ASP A 112 -2.40 9.59 -19.85
C ASP A 112 -2.29 9.58 -21.38
N ARG A 113 -1.15 10.05 -21.88
CA ARG A 113 -0.85 9.93 -23.30
C ARG A 113 -0.57 8.48 -23.61
N GLU A 114 -1.04 8.03 -24.78
CA GLU A 114 -0.56 6.79 -25.39
C GLU A 114 0.97 6.75 -25.32
N PRO A 115 1.58 5.63 -24.88
CA PRO A 115 3.02 5.53 -24.79
C PRO A 115 3.65 5.84 -26.15
N LEU A 116 4.67 6.69 -26.16
CA LEU A 116 5.41 7.03 -27.37
C LEU A 116 5.98 5.73 -27.96
N LYS A 117 5.54 5.40 -29.17
CA LYS A 117 6.04 4.26 -29.96
C LYS A 117 7.49 4.46 -30.37
#